data_AF-A0A1H5TZZ6-F1
#
_entry.id   AF-A0A1H5TZZ6-F1
#
_cell.length_a   1.000
_cell.length_b   1.000
_cell.length_c   1.000
_cell.angle_alpha   90.00
_cell.angle_beta   90.00
_cell.angle_gamma   90.00
#
_symmetry.space_group_name_H-M   'P 1'
#
loop_
_entity.id
_entity.type
_entity.pdbx_description
1 polymer ?
#
loop_
_entity_poly.entity_id
_entity_poly.type
_entity_poly.pdbx_seq_one_letter_code
_entity_poly.pdbx_strand_id
1 'polypeptide(L)'
;MKKIMMIVAALAMTVAMQAQTKFHDVEANEAKGPVKTMTLSMMGNERTINFSQDGKMQSSDMSDAVYDAEGYLQSAKMNVQGQSVDMKFEWENGRLKSQTINMMGQDIKTTLNYDENGVIKSQSIDMGGQVMESPYSDYKFDDHGNWISRKASMMGQEMTATRSFTYYE
;
A
#
# COMPACT_ATOMS: atom_id res chain seq x y z
N MET A 1 -63.64 5.01 -1.90
CA MET A 1 -62.41 5.61 -2.47
C MET A 1 -61.67 6.28 -1.31
N LYS A 2 -60.44 5.96 -0.88
CA LYS A 2 -59.30 5.26 -1.47
C LYS A 2 -58.61 4.44 -0.37
N LYS A 3 -58.36 3.15 -0.65
CA LYS A 3 -57.30 2.38 0.00
C LYS A 3 -55.96 2.82 -0.62
N ILE A 4 -54.87 2.54 0.09
CA ILE A 4 -53.48 2.54 -0.39
C ILE A 4 -52.81 3.91 -0.38
N MET A 5 -51.97 4.14 0.64
CA MET A 5 -50.59 4.61 0.50
C MET A 5 -49.89 4.59 1.89
N MET A 6 -49.85 3.42 2.51
CA MET A 6 -48.63 3.01 3.21
C MET A 6 -47.76 2.31 2.16
N ILE A 7 -46.43 2.35 2.29
CA ILE A 7 -45.40 1.84 1.36
C ILE A 7 -44.88 2.92 0.39
N VAL A 8 -44.03 3.83 0.88
CA VAL A 8 -42.81 4.31 0.18
C VAL A 8 -41.84 4.87 1.23
N ALA A 9 -41.14 4.02 1.98
CA ALA A 9 -39.96 4.43 2.77
C ALA A 9 -38.99 3.26 3.02
N ALA A 10 -38.94 2.31 2.07
CA ALA A 10 -38.01 1.18 2.09
C ALA A 10 -37.25 1.07 0.77
N LEU A 11 -36.92 2.22 0.15
CA LEU A 11 -36.04 2.27 -1.02
C LEU A 11 -34.63 2.65 -0.56
N ALA A 12 -33.79 1.61 -0.54
CA ALA A 12 -32.36 1.68 -0.80
C ALA A 12 -31.49 2.49 0.18
N MET A 13 -31.49 2.10 1.46
CA MET A 13 -30.22 2.02 2.19
C MET A 13 -29.60 0.63 1.97
N THR A 14 -29.43 0.24 0.70
CA THR A 14 -28.28 -0.57 0.33
C THR A 14 -27.09 0.38 0.37
N VAL A 15 -26.71 0.80 1.58
CA VAL A 15 -25.30 1.05 1.84
C VAL A 15 -24.67 -0.27 1.46
N ALA A 16 -24.05 -0.29 0.28
CA ALA A 16 -22.98 -1.23 0.04
C ALA A 16 -22.11 -1.08 1.28
N MET A 17 -22.20 -2.05 2.19
CA MET A 17 -21.10 -2.36 3.07
C MET A 17 -19.98 -2.69 2.09
N GLN A 18 -19.30 -1.67 1.57
CA GLN A 18 -17.91 -1.82 1.21
C GLN A 18 -17.34 -2.42 2.47
N ALA A 19 -17.02 -3.72 2.42
CA ALA A 19 -16.45 -4.43 3.53
C ALA A 19 -15.26 -3.58 3.94
N GLN A 20 -15.41 -2.85 5.05
CA GLN A 20 -14.32 -2.04 5.56
C GLN A 20 -13.21 -3.03 5.81
N THR A 21 -12.10 -2.85 5.10
CA THR A 21 -10.96 -3.75 5.20
C THR A 21 -10.56 -3.82 6.67
N LYS A 22 -10.40 -5.05 7.17
CA LYS A 22 -9.98 -5.26 8.56
C LYS A 22 -8.50 -4.96 8.72
N PHE A 23 -7.74 -5.12 7.64
CA PHE A 23 -6.31 -4.89 7.59
C PHE A 23 -5.99 -3.86 6.51
N HIS A 24 -5.02 -3.01 6.78
CA HIS A 24 -4.63 -1.91 5.89
C HIS A 24 -3.35 -2.21 5.09
N ASP A 25 -3.07 -3.49 4.81
CA ASP A 25 -1.83 -3.88 4.12
C ASP A 25 -1.87 -3.50 2.63
N VAL A 26 -3.06 -3.39 2.04
CA VAL A 26 -3.24 -2.88 0.67
C VAL A 26 -2.76 -1.43 0.60
N GLU A 27 -3.15 -0.60 1.57
CA GLU A 27 -2.75 0.79 1.70
C GLU A 27 -1.27 0.95 2.04
N ALA A 28 -0.70 0.02 2.82
CA ALA A 28 0.74 -0.05 3.07
C ALA A 28 1.54 -0.22 1.77
N ASN A 29 0.92 -0.80 0.75
CA ASN A 29 1.48 -1.02 -0.57
C ASN A 29 1.05 0.05 -1.60
N GLU A 30 0.56 1.21 -1.15
CA GLU A 30 0.09 2.31 -1.99
C GLU A 30 -1.04 1.92 -2.95
N ALA A 31 -1.87 0.94 -2.59
CA ALA A 31 -3.01 0.51 -3.38
C ALA A 31 -4.34 0.82 -2.69
N LYS A 32 -5.43 0.78 -3.45
CA LYS A 32 -6.78 1.14 -3.07
C LYS A 32 -7.78 0.15 -3.64
N GLY A 33 -8.91 0.01 -2.94
CA GLY A 33 -10.00 -0.86 -3.36
C GLY A 33 -9.74 -2.33 -3.03
N PRO A 34 -10.60 -3.24 -3.51
CA PRO A 34 -10.60 -4.65 -3.13
C PRO A 34 -9.51 -5.41 -3.92
N VAL A 35 -8.24 -5.05 -3.73
CA VAL A 35 -7.11 -5.67 -4.42
C VAL A 35 -6.96 -7.11 -3.95
N LYS A 36 -6.93 -8.03 -4.91
CA LYS A 36 -6.63 -9.45 -4.70
C LYS A 36 -5.15 -9.73 -4.91
N THR A 37 -4.56 -9.18 -5.97
CA THR A 37 -3.13 -9.31 -6.26
C THR A 37 -2.57 -8.01 -6.81
N MET A 38 -1.30 -7.75 -6.51
CA MET A 38 -0.50 -6.68 -7.11
C MET A 38 0.84 -7.28 -7.56
N THR A 39 1.21 -7.07 -8.81
CA THR A 39 2.55 -7.41 -9.32
C THR A 39 3.29 -6.13 -9.63
N LEU A 40 4.41 -5.90 -8.94
CA LEU A 40 5.35 -4.80 -9.18
C LEU A 40 6.48 -5.29 -10.07
N SER A 41 6.80 -4.55 -11.13
CA SER A 41 7.97 -4.78 -11.97
C SER A 41 8.87 -3.55 -11.96
N MET A 42 10.15 -3.74 -11.66
CA MET A 42 11.16 -2.68 -11.66
C MET A 42 12.53 -3.27 -12.01
N MET A 43 13.21 -2.68 -13.01
CA MET A 43 14.51 -3.15 -13.50
C MET A 43 14.55 -4.65 -13.87
N GLY A 44 13.44 -5.20 -14.40
CA GLY A 44 13.34 -6.61 -14.77
C GLY A 44 13.14 -7.57 -13.58
N ASN A 45 13.07 -7.07 -12.36
CA ASN A 45 12.65 -7.85 -11.19
C ASN A 45 11.14 -7.68 -10.99
N GLU A 46 10.45 -8.81 -10.84
CA GLU A 46 9.03 -8.85 -10.54
C GLU A 46 8.77 -9.37 -9.14
N ARG A 47 7.83 -8.74 -8.44
CA ARG A 47 7.35 -9.19 -7.13
C ARG A 47 5.82 -9.17 -7.14
N THR A 48 5.23 -10.31 -6.83
CA THR A 48 3.78 -10.43 -6.68
C THR A 48 3.42 -10.50 -5.20
N ILE A 49 2.41 -9.72 -4.81
CA ILE A 49 1.82 -9.70 -3.48
C ILE A 49 0.36 -10.10 -3.61
N ASN A 50 -0.06 -11.07 -2.81
CA ASN A 50 -1.46 -11.47 -2.70
C ASN A 50 -2.06 -10.82 -1.45
N PHE A 51 -3.34 -10.49 -1.51
CA PHE A 51 -4.09 -9.97 -0.39
C PHE A 51 -5.34 -10.82 -0.19
N SER A 52 -5.75 -11.03 1.06
CA SER A 52 -7.06 -11.57 1.37
C SER A 52 -8.14 -10.51 1.19
N GLN A 53 -9.40 -10.95 1.11
CA GLN A 53 -10.55 -10.07 0.91
C GLN A 53 -10.74 -9.04 2.05
N ASP A 54 -10.22 -9.32 3.25
CA ASP A 54 -10.21 -8.40 4.38
C ASP A 54 -9.00 -7.45 4.39
N GLY A 55 -8.18 -7.45 3.35
CA GLY A 55 -7.09 -6.49 3.12
C GLY A 55 -5.72 -6.93 3.65
N LYS A 56 -5.58 -8.15 4.18
CA LYS A 56 -4.31 -8.64 4.76
C LYS A 56 -3.36 -9.16 3.69
N MET A 57 -2.09 -8.81 3.79
CA MET A 57 -1.04 -9.32 2.91
C MET A 57 -0.75 -10.79 3.19
N GLN A 58 -0.75 -11.58 2.13
CA GLN A 58 -0.41 -13.00 2.11
C GLN A 58 0.96 -13.18 1.45
N SER A 59 2.01 -13.17 2.27
CA SER A 59 3.39 -13.38 1.81
C SER A 59 4.07 -14.45 2.65
N SER A 60 4.66 -15.44 2.00
CA SER A 60 5.54 -16.43 2.64
C SER A 60 6.82 -15.80 3.18
N ASP A 61 7.18 -14.63 2.67
CA ASP A 61 8.37 -13.89 3.09
C ASP A 61 8.09 -13.04 4.32
N MET A 62 6.84 -12.96 4.79
CA MET A 62 6.48 -12.20 5.99
C MET A 62 6.16 -13.14 7.16
N SER A 63 6.73 -12.85 8.32
CA SER A 63 6.41 -13.52 9.58
C SER A 63 6.34 -12.52 10.73
N ASP A 64 5.87 -12.99 11.90
CA ASP A 64 5.81 -12.19 13.14
C ASP A 64 5.11 -10.83 12.97
N ALA A 65 4.09 -10.76 12.09
CA ALA A 65 3.38 -9.53 11.81
C ALA A 65 2.51 -9.09 13.01
N VAL A 66 2.72 -7.85 13.46
CA VAL A 66 2.01 -7.21 14.57
C VAL A 66 1.17 -6.07 14.03
N TYR A 67 -0.10 -6.04 14.41
CA TYR A 67 -1.09 -5.04 14.00
C TYR A 67 -1.61 -4.29 15.21
N ASP A 68 -2.02 -3.04 15.02
CA ASP A 68 -2.78 -2.32 16.04
C ASP A 68 -4.27 -2.74 16.04
N ALA A 69 -5.08 -2.09 16.89
CA ALA A 69 -6.50 -2.39 17.02
C ALA A 69 -7.33 -2.00 15.78
N GLU A 70 -6.81 -1.10 14.95
CA GLU A 70 -7.45 -0.60 13.72
C GLU A 70 -7.02 -1.42 12.49
N GLY A 71 -6.05 -2.33 12.64
CA GLY A 71 -5.60 -3.22 11.58
C GLY A 71 -4.43 -2.69 10.77
N TYR A 72 -3.75 -1.64 11.23
CA TYR A 72 -2.52 -1.16 10.61
C TYR A 72 -1.33 -2.00 11.06
N LEU A 73 -0.58 -2.53 10.10
CA LEU A 73 0.66 -3.26 10.35
C LEU A 73 1.69 -2.33 11.04
N GLN A 74 2.14 -2.69 12.23
CA GLN A 74 3.11 -1.91 13.02
C GLN A 74 4.54 -2.44 12.82
N SER A 75 4.68 -3.76 12.71
CA SER A 75 5.96 -4.41 12.48
C SER A 75 5.79 -5.80 11.90
N ALA A 76 6.81 -6.29 11.20
CA ALA A 76 6.91 -7.67 10.76
C ALA A 76 8.38 -8.06 10.55
N LYS A 77 8.66 -9.35 10.46
CA LYS A 77 9.91 -9.85 9.88
C LYS A 77 9.69 -10.14 8.41
N MET A 78 10.63 -9.72 7.59
CA MET A 78 10.61 -9.97 6.15
C MET A 78 11.84 -10.77 5.73
N ASN A 79 11.66 -11.75 4.87
CA ASN A 79 12.76 -12.43 4.18
C ASN A 79 13.14 -11.60 2.94
N VAL A 80 14.30 -10.97 2.99
CA VAL A 80 14.88 -10.22 1.89
C VAL A 80 16.16 -10.93 1.47
N GLN A 81 16.17 -11.52 0.27
CA GLN A 81 17.34 -12.22 -0.29
C GLN A 81 17.91 -13.33 0.62
N GLY A 82 17.05 -14.06 1.33
CA GLY A 82 17.45 -15.13 2.24
C GLY A 82 17.85 -14.65 3.64
N GLN A 83 17.76 -13.35 3.92
CA GLN A 83 18.00 -12.78 5.23
C GLN A 83 16.68 -12.32 5.86
N SER A 84 16.49 -12.65 7.13
CA SER A 84 15.38 -12.14 7.92
C SER A 84 15.72 -10.74 8.43
N VAL A 85 14.91 -9.75 8.09
CA VAL A 85 15.06 -8.35 8.54
C VAL A 85 13.82 -7.91 9.30
N ASP A 86 14.02 -7.15 10.37
CA ASP A 86 12.93 -6.54 11.11
C ASP A 86 12.48 -5.25 10.40
N MET A 87 11.18 -5.16 10.13
CA MET A 87 10.52 -3.99 9.57
C MET A 87 9.59 -3.36 10.60
N LYS A 88 9.60 -2.04 10.67
CA LYS A 88 8.65 -1.22 11.44
C LYS A 88 7.96 -0.23 10.51
N PHE A 89 6.70 0.06 10.79
CA PHE A 89 5.86 0.91 9.96
C PHE A 89 5.27 2.02 10.83
N GLU A 90 5.32 3.26 10.32
CA GLU A 90 4.71 4.42 10.96
C GLU A 90 3.59 4.92 10.07
N TRP A 91 2.42 5.16 10.67
CA TRP A 91 1.22 5.59 9.97
C TRP A 91 0.83 7.01 10.37
N GLU A 92 0.27 7.77 9.44
CA GLU A 92 -0.27 9.10 9.67
C GLU A 92 -1.51 9.32 8.80
N ASN A 93 -2.63 9.68 9.41
CA ASN A 93 -3.90 9.93 8.73
C ASN A 93 -4.34 8.78 7.80
N GLY A 94 -4.19 7.52 8.27
CA GLY A 94 -4.55 6.31 7.52
C GLY A 94 -3.64 5.99 6.34
N ARG A 95 -2.46 6.61 6.25
CA ARG A 95 -1.46 6.35 5.22
C ARG A 95 -0.13 5.98 5.83
N LEU A 96 0.65 5.16 5.13
CA LEU A 96 2.00 4.83 5.57
C LEU A 96 2.88 6.08 5.46
N LYS A 97 3.36 6.59 6.59
CA LYS A 97 4.26 7.75 6.65
C LYS A 97 5.70 7.32 6.41
N SER A 98 6.12 6.25 7.07
CA SER A 98 7.48 5.76 6.95
C SER A 98 7.58 4.27 7.25
N GLN A 99 8.67 3.66 6.81
CA GLN A 99 9.08 2.32 7.20
C GLN A 99 10.56 2.32 7.57
N THR A 100 10.93 1.52 8.55
CA THR A 100 12.32 1.33 8.98
C THR A 100 12.68 -0.14 8.86
N ILE A 101 13.77 -0.43 8.16
CA ILE A 101 14.34 -1.77 8.03
C ILE A 101 15.64 -1.80 8.85
N ASN A 102 15.76 -2.74 9.78
CA ASN A 102 17.04 -3.02 10.41
C ASN A 102 17.80 -4.05 9.57
N MET A 103 18.89 -3.62 8.92
CA MET A 103 19.75 -4.49 8.14
C MET A 103 21.14 -4.49 8.76
N MET A 104 21.57 -5.65 9.28
CA MET A 104 22.90 -5.84 9.89
C MET A 104 23.22 -4.83 11.01
N GLY A 105 22.23 -4.43 11.81
CA GLY A 105 22.39 -3.48 12.91
C GLY A 105 22.33 -2.00 12.50
N GLN A 106 22.10 -1.71 11.22
CA GLN A 106 21.85 -0.37 10.72
C GLN A 106 20.37 -0.19 10.37
N ASP A 107 19.76 0.86 10.93
CA ASP A 107 18.42 1.26 10.56
C ASP A 107 18.45 2.05 9.25
N ILE A 108 17.66 1.61 8.29
CA ILE A 108 17.38 2.32 7.03
C ILE A 108 15.93 2.78 7.09
N LYS A 109 15.71 4.09 7.19
CA LYS A 109 14.36 4.69 7.26
C LYS A 109 13.96 5.23 5.89
N THR A 110 12.85 4.73 5.35
CA THR A 110 12.21 5.29 4.15
C THR A 110 10.99 6.09 4.57
N THR A 111 10.96 7.38 4.23
CA THR A 111 9.82 8.29 4.47
C THR A 111 9.11 8.57 3.14
N LEU A 112 7.79 8.51 3.16
CA LEU A 112 6.94 8.71 1.99
C LEU A 112 6.40 10.14 1.99
N ASN A 113 6.69 10.89 0.93
CA ASN A 113 6.25 12.28 0.79
C ASN A 113 5.07 12.34 -0.16
N TYR A 114 3.91 12.74 0.36
CA TYR A 114 2.67 12.84 -0.40
C TYR A 114 2.46 14.25 -0.98
N ASP A 115 1.74 14.33 -2.09
CA ASP A 115 1.15 15.56 -2.60
C ASP A 115 -0.22 15.85 -1.97
N GLU A 116 -0.85 16.94 -2.39
CA GLU A 116 -2.17 17.36 -1.90
C GLU A 116 -3.30 16.37 -2.25
N ASN A 117 -3.10 15.53 -3.26
CA ASN A 117 -4.06 14.50 -3.68
C ASN A 117 -3.82 13.15 -2.97
N GLY A 118 -2.80 13.08 -2.11
CA GLY A 118 -2.42 11.86 -1.41
C GLY A 118 -1.69 10.85 -2.30
N VAL A 119 -1.04 11.29 -3.38
CA VAL A 119 -0.13 10.49 -4.20
C VAL A 119 1.29 10.72 -3.73
N ILE A 120 2.14 9.68 -3.70
CA ILE A 120 3.53 9.82 -3.30
C ILE A 120 4.30 10.57 -4.39
N LYS A 121 4.78 11.77 -4.10
CA LYS A 121 5.59 12.57 -5.04
C LYS A 121 7.08 12.27 -4.94
N SER A 122 7.55 11.81 -3.78
CA SER A 122 8.93 11.38 -3.57
C SER A 122 9.03 10.45 -2.37
N GLN A 123 10.15 9.74 -2.25
CA GLN A 123 10.55 9.09 -1.02
C GLN A 123 11.92 9.58 -0.57
N SER A 124 12.15 9.65 0.73
CA SER A 124 13.42 9.97 1.34
C SER A 124 13.97 8.74 2.06
N ILE A 125 15.15 8.28 1.68
CA ILE A 125 15.83 7.13 2.29
C ILE A 125 16.97 7.67 3.14
N ASP A 126 16.88 7.49 4.46
CA ASP A 126 17.94 7.78 5.42
C ASP A 126 18.72 6.49 5.71
N MET A 127 20.01 6.50 5.35
CA MET A 127 20.94 5.42 5.61
C MET A 127 21.99 5.84 6.64
N GLY A 128 21.57 6.03 7.89
CA GLY A 128 22.49 6.37 8.98
C GLY A 128 22.97 7.83 8.95
N GLY A 129 22.08 8.76 8.64
CA GLY A 129 22.31 10.20 8.57
C GLY A 129 22.54 10.73 7.16
N GLN A 130 22.71 9.84 6.17
CA GLN A 130 22.74 10.22 4.76
C GLN A 130 21.34 10.07 4.16
N VAL A 131 20.68 11.20 3.89
CA VAL A 131 19.36 11.25 3.29
C VAL A 131 19.47 11.37 1.77
N MET A 132 18.90 10.41 1.05
CA MET A 132 18.73 10.44 -0.39
C MET A 132 17.24 10.65 -0.71
N GLU A 133 16.94 11.64 -1.54
CA GLU A 133 15.59 11.81 -2.08
C GLU A 133 15.46 11.18 -3.46
N SER A 134 14.35 10.47 -3.68
CA SER A 134 13.99 9.84 -4.94
C SER A 134 12.61 10.35 -5.36
N PRO A 135 12.54 11.33 -6.28
CA PRO A 135 11.27 11.85 -6.77
C PRO A 135 10.60 10.86 -7.73
N TYR A 136 9.27 10.94 -7.78
CA TYR A 136 8.42 10.21 -8.71
C TYR A 136 7.73 11.15 -9.70
N SER A 137 7.55 10.68 -10.93
CA SER A 137 6.92 11.44 -12.01
C SER A 137 6.20 10.52 -13.00
N ASP A 138 5.54 11.12 -13.99
CA ASP A 138 4.92 10.43 -15.14
C ASP A 138 3.94 9.31 -14.73
N TYR A 139 3.14 9.58 -13.70
CA TYR A 139 2.14 8.66 -13.19
C TYR A 139 1.08 8.30 -14.24
N LYS A 140 0.74 7.01 -14.31
CA LYS A 140 -0.46 6.49 -14.96
C LYS A 140 -1.26 5.68 -13.96
N PHE A 141 -2.58 5.82 -13.99
CA PHE A 141 -3.49 5.15 -13.08
C PHE A 141 -4.45 4.24 -13.84
N ASP A 142 -4.93 3.20 -13.16
CA ASP A 142 -6.10 2.44 -13.59
C ASP A 142 -7.40 3.14 -13.16
N ASP A 143 -8.52 2.49 -13.45
CA ASP A 143 -9.88 2.93 -13.15
C ASP A 143 -10.23 2.91 -11.65
N HIS A 144 -9.43 2.22 -10.83
CA HIS A 144 -9.56 2.19 -9.37
C HIS A 144 -8.70 3.29 -8.69
N GLY A 145 -7.98 4.09 -9.48
CA GLY A 145 -7.10 5.15 -8.98
C GLY A 145 -5.79 4.62 -8.40
N ASN A 146 -5.41 3.39 -8.75
CA ASN A 146 -4.12 2.81 -8.42
C ASN A 146 -3.11 3.12 -9.52
N TRP A 147 -1.90 3.51 -9.15
CA TRP A 147 -0.89 3.77 -10.17
C TRP A 147 -0.39 2.45 -10.77
N ILE A 148 -0.32 2.39 -12.09
CA ILE A 148 0.14 1.24 -12.88
C ILE A 148 1.48 1.51 -13.56
N SER A 149 1.91 2.77 -13.60
CA SER A 149 3.24 3.16 -14.06
C SER A 149 3.66 4.48 -13.42
N ARG A 150 4.93 4.57 -13.02
CA ARG A 150 5.59 5.82 -12.65
C ARG A 150 7.07 5.76 -13.00
N LYS A 151 7.70 6.92 -13.16
CA LYS A 151 9.16 7.03 -13.15
C LYS A 151 9.66 7.31 -11.75
N ALA A 152 10.81 6.76 -11.42
CA ALA A 152 11.58 7.04 -10.23
C ALA A 152 12.97 7.54 -10.64
N SER A 153 13.48 8.60 -10.01
CA SER A 153 14.85 9.06 -10.21
C SER A 153 15.72 8.64 -9.03
N MET A 154 16.68 7.74 -9.27
CA MET A 154 17.67 7.34 -8.27
C MET A 154 19.07 7.70 -8.78
N MET A 155 19.79 8.53 -8.03
CA MET A 155 21.16 8.95 -8.37
C MET A 155 21.31 9.49 -9.81
N GLY A 156 20.29 10.22 -10.29
CA GLY A 156 20.27 10.80 -11.64
C GLY A 156 19.91 9.83 -12.76
N GLN A 157 19.63 8.55 -12.45
CA GLN A 157 19.10 7.59 -13.40
C GLN A 157 17.58 7.50 -13.24
N GLU A 158 16.86 7.65 -14.36
CA GLU A 158 15.43 7.41 -14.41
C GLU A 158 15.13 5.93 -14.65
N MET A 159 14.19 5.39 -13.88
CA MET A 159 13.70 4.03 -14.02
C MET A 159 12.19 4.03 -14.04
N THR A 160 11.60 3.22 -14.91
CA THR A 160 10.16 3.00 -14.92
C THR A 160 9.83 1.84 -13.99
N ALA A 161 8.94 2.09 -13.03
CA ALA A 161 8.28 1.06 -12.26
C ALA A 161 6.86 0.88 -12.80
N THR A 162 6.42 -0.37 -12.93
CA THR A 162 5.05 -0.69 -13.35
C THR A 162 4.38 -1.59 -12.33
N ARG A 163 3.05 -1.48 -12.24
CA ARG A 163 2.20 -2.36 -11.45
C ARG A 163 1.05 -2.89 -12.30
N SER A 164 0.65 -4.11 -12.02
CA SER A 164 -0.62 -4.67 -12.46
C SER A 164 -1.40 -5.16 -11.25
N PHE A 165 -2.72 -5.09 -11.34
CA PHE A 165 -3.63 -5.45 -10.25
C PHE A 165 -4.69 -6.43 -10.75
N THR A 166 -5.12 -7.32 -9.85
CA THR A 166 -6.40 -8.01 -9.98
C THR A 166 -7.26 -7.66 -8.77
N TYR A 167 -8.54 -7.43 -8.98
CA TYR A 167 -9.49 -7.06 -7.93
C TYR A 167 -10.40 -8.24 -7.59
N TYR A 168 -10.95 -8.24 -6.39
CA TYR A 168 -12.13 -9.04 -6.06
C TYR A 168 -13.37 -8.42 -6.72
N GLU A 169 -14.31 -9.28 -7.12
CA GLU A 169 -15.62 -8.89 -7.65
C GLU A 169 -16.58 -8.42 -6.54
#